data_AF-A0A328ASH7-F1
#
_entry.id   AF-A0A328ASH7-F1
#
_cell.length_a   1.000
_cell.length_b   1.000
_cell.length_c   1.000
_cell.angle_alpha   90.00
_cell.angle_beta   90.00
_cell.angle_gamma   90.00
#
_symmetry.space_group_name_H-M   'P 1'
#
loop_
_entity.id
_entity.type
_entity.pdbx_description
1 polymer ?
#
loop_
_entity_poly.entity_id
_entity_poly.type
_entity_poly.pdbx_seq_one_letter_code
_entity_poly.pdbx_strand_id
1 'polypeptide(L)' 'MTHIAIYRLRNKHRQLEQELRGELARLRPDSERVLQLKRRKLSLKDQLARLEGQPRWGV' A
#
# COMPACT_ATOMS: atom_id res chain seq x y z
N MET A 1 1.31 -11.54 19.29
CA MET A 1 0.19 -10.68 18.82
C MET A 1 0.56 -9.76 17.63
N THR A 2 1.83 -9.43 17.41
CA THR A 2 2.34 -8.57 16.31
C THR A 2 2.20 -9.18 14.90
N HIS A 3 2.33 -10.51 14.75
CA HIS A 3 2.23 -11.20 13.46
C HIS A 3 0.88 -11.01 12.74
N ILE A 4 -0.23 -10.93 13.49
CA ILE A 4 -1.58 -10.75 12.92
C ILE A 4 -1.72 -9.35 12.31
N ALA A 5 -1.15 -8.33 12.94
CA ALA A 5 -1.18 -6.95 12.44
C ALA A 5 -0.37 -6.81 11.14
N ILE A 6 0.84 -7.38 11.10
CA ILE A 6 1.71 -7.39 9.91
C ILE A 6 1.03 -8.15 8.76
N TYR A 7 0.43 -9.30 9.05
CA TYR A 7 -0.30 -10.07 8.04
C TYR A 7 -1.48 -9.29 7.44
N ARG A 8 -2.29 -8.64 8.29
CA ARG A 8 -3.41 -7.80 7.85
C ARG A 8 -2.95 -6.62 6.99
N LEU A 9 -1.85 -5.95 7.39
CA LEU A 9 -1.25 -4.86 6.63
C LEU A 9 -0.72 -5.33 5.26
N ARG A 10 -0.05 -6.49 5.21
CA ARG A 10 0.41 -7.09 3.95
C ARG A 10 -0.74 -7.47 3.02
N ASN A 11 -1.82 -8.04 3.55
CA ASN A 11 -3.01 -8.33 2.74
C ASN A 11 -3.64 -7.06 2.19
N LYS A 12 -3.76 -6.01 3.02
CA LYS A 12 -4.30 -4.71 2.59
C LYS A 12 -3.42 -4.04 1.53
N HIS A 13 -2.11 -4.15 1.66
CA HIS A 13 -1.17 -3.70 0.63
C HIS A 13 -1.36 -4.45 -0.69
N ARG A 14 -1.49 -5.78 -0.64
CA ARG A 14 -1.70 -6.63 -1.83
C ARG A 14 -3.01 -6.30 -2.54
N GLN A 15 -4.09 -6.07 -1.78
CA GLN A 15 -5.37 -5.66 -2.31
C GLN A 15 -5.29 -4.30 -3.03
N LEU A 16 -4.63 -3.31 -2.43
CA LEU A 16 -4.43 -2.01 -3.07
C LEU A 16 -3.57 -2.08 -4.33
N GLU A 17 -2.60 -2.99 -4.40
CA GLU A 17 -1.84 -3.23 -5.63
C GLU A 17 -2.67 -3.90 -6.74
N GLN A 18 -3.62 -4.76 -6.37
CA GLN A 18 -4.56 -5.33 -7.33
C GLN A 18 -5.53 -4.27 -7.83
N GLU A 19 -6.09 -3.45 -6.94
CA GLU A 19 -6.96 -2.32 -7.31
C GLU A 19 -6.23 -1.32 -8.21
N LEU A 20 -4.99 -0.96 -7.87
CA LEU A 20 -4.18 -0.05 -8.69
C LEU A 20 -3.87 -0.62 -10.07
N ARG A 21 -3.52 -1.91 -10.15
CA ARG A 21 -3.32 -2.59 -11.44
C ARG A 21 -4.60 -2.65 -12.26
N GLY A 22 -5.73 -2.93 -11.62
CA GLY A 22 -7.04 -2.93 -12.26
C GLY A 22 -7.41 -1.57 -12.82
N GLU A 23 -7.23 -0.50 -12.05
CA GLU A 23 -7.50 0.88 -12.50
C GLU A 23 -6.57 1.31 -13.63
N LEU A 24 -5.28 0.96 -13.58
CA LEU A 24 -4.31 1.26 -14.65
C LEU A 24 -4.57 0.44 -15.93
N ALA A 25 -5.16 -0.75 -15.80
CA ALA A 25 -5.52 -1.59 -16.94
C ALA A 25 -6.85 -1.18 -17.60
N ARG A 26 -7.58 -0.20 -17.04
CA ARG A 26 -8.81 0.31 -17.67
C ARG A 26 -8.47 1.08 -18.94
N LEU A 27 -9.37 1.00 -19.92
CA LEU A 27 -9.28 1.75 -21.18
C LEU A 27 -9.20 3.27 -20.97
N ARG A 28 -9.79 3.74 -19.87
CA ARG A 28 -9.67 5.12 -19.36
C ARG A 28 -9.35 5.07 -17.87
N PRO A 29 -8.06 5.13 -17.48
CA PRO A 29 -7.67 5.13 -16.08
C PRO A 29 -8.08 6.45 -15.42
N ASP A 30 -8.77 6.36 -14.29
CA ASP A 30 -9.06 7.52 -13.46
C ASP A 30 -7.78 7.92 -12.71
N SER A 31 -7.21 9.05 -13.12
CA SER A 31 -5.96 9.57 -12.57
C SER A 31 -6.08 9.98 -11.10
N GLU A 32 -7.25 10.46 -10.66
CA GLU A 32 -7.50 10.80 -9.26
C GLU A 32 -7.61 9.52 -8.42
N ARG A 33 -8.30 8.50 -8.94
CA ARG A 33 -8.39 7.17 -8.29
C ARG A 33 -7.01 6.54 -8.12
N VAL A 34 -6.19 6.56 -9.18
CA VAL A 34 -4.80 6.09 -9.17
C VAL A 34 -3.96 6.84 -8.14
N LEU A 35 -4.09 8.16 -8.06
CA LEU A 35 -3.37 8.98 -7.08
C LEU A 35 -3.79 8.65 -5.64
N GLN A 36 -5.08 8.48 -5.39
CA GLN A 36 -5.60 8.08 -4.08
C GLN A 36 -5.09 6.69 -3.66
N LEU A 37 -5.07 5.73 -4.59
CA LEU A 37 -4.55 4.39 -4.35
C LEU A 37 -3.04 4.42 -4.02
N LYS A 38 -2.26 5.23 -4.74
CA LYS A 38 -0.83 5.43 -4.45
C LYS A 38 -0.59 6.06 -3.07
N ARG A 39 -1.38 7.08 -2.69
CA ARG A 39 -1.28 7.71 -1.35
C ARG A 39 -1.61 6.72 -0.23
N ARG A 40 -2.68 5.92 -0.40
CA ARG A 40 -3.03 4.86 0.56
C ARG A 40 -1.92 3.81 0.69
N LYS A 41 -1.28 3.44 -0.42
CA LYS A 41 -0.13 2.52 -0.42
C LYS A 41 1.06 3.09 0.35
N LEU A 42 1.37 4.37 0.16
CA LEU A 42 2.45 5.06 0.88
C LEU A 42 2.18 5.08 2.39
N SER A 43 0.96 5.44 2.78
CA SER A 43 0.54 5.47 4.19
C SER A 43 0.65 4.09 4.87
N LEU A 44 0.25 3.00 4.18
CA LEU A 44 0.41 1.65 4.73
C LEU A 44 1.87 1.21 4.83
N LYS A 45 2.72 1.62 3.87
CA LYS A 45 4.16 1.40 3.96
C LYS A 45 4.76 2.11 5.18
N ASP A 46 4.36 3.35 5.44
CA ASP A 46 4.80 4.08 6.63
C ASP A 46 4.33 3.42 7.93
N GLN A 47 3.09 2.92 7.96
CA GLN A 47 2.58 2.19 9.11
C GLN A 47 3.32 0.86 9.33
N LEU A 48 3.61 0.12 8.25
CA LEU A 48 4.43 -1.10 8.32
C LEU A 48 5.84 -0.80 8.82
N ALA A 49 6.50 0.23 8.29
CA ALA A 49 7.84 0.62 8.73
C ALA A 49 7.88 0.98 10.22
N ARG A 50 6.86 1.71 10.71
CA ARG A 50 6.72 2.04 12.14
C ARG A 50 6.52 0.79 13.00
N LEU A 51 5.77 -0.20 12.51
CA LEU A 51 5.49 -1.44 13.25
C LEU A 51 6.64 -2.46 13.19
N GLU A 52 7.40 -2.48 12.10
CA GLU A 52 8.59 -3.32 11.94
C GLU A 52 9.82 -2.70 12.65
N GLY A 53 9.71 -1.47 13.17
CA GLY A 53 10.80 -0.78 13.86
C GLY A 53 11.99 -0.45 12.95
N GLN A 54 11.79 -0.54 11.64
CA GLN A 54 12.86 -0.41 10.66
C GLN A 54 12.92 1.06 10.21
N PRO A 55 13.97 1.81 10.59
CA PRO A 55 14.16 3.15 10.06
C PRO A 55 14.26 3.04 8.54
N ARG A 56 13.48 3.90 7.88
CA ARG A 56 13.51 4.16 6.44
C ARG A 56 14.94 3.97 5.90
N TRP A 57 15.06 3.07 4.92
CA TRP A 57 16.25 2.74 4.14
C TRP A 57 17.31 3.85 4.19
N GLY A 58 18.51 3.50 4.65
CA GLY A 58 19.67 4.37 4.61
C GLY A 58 19.83 4.99 3.22
N VAL A 59 19.99 6.31 3.24
CA VAL A 59 20.73 7.04 2.22
C VAL A 59 22.21 6.79 2.46
#